data_AF-A0A673CN50-F1
#
_entry.id   AF-A0A673CN50-F1
#
_cell.length_a   1.000
_cell.length_b   1.000
_cell.length_c   1.000
_cell.angle_alpha   90.00
_cell.angle_beta   90.00
_cell.angle_gamma   90.00
#
_symmetry.space_group_name_H-M   'P 1'
#
loop_
_entity.id
_entity.type
_entity.pdbx_description
1 polymer ?
#
loop_
_entity_poly.entity_id
_entity_poly.type
_entity_poly.pdbx_seq_one_letter_code
_entity_poly.pdbx_strand_id
1 'polypeptide(L)' 'LLDRLLEWRFINDGEKEAAKTKRREERARYVIDLVRHKGPGACSYLIENFCELDPTLSQFLNLRTPDLG' A
#
# COMPACT_ATOMS: atom_id res chain seq x y z
N LEU A 1 4.48 3.97 -4.13
CA LEU A 1 3.48 2.94 -3.73
C LEU A 1 2.45 2.68 -4.82
N LEU A 2 1.66 3.67 -5.25
CA LEU A 2 0.64 3.49 -6.29
C LEU A 2 1.20 2.90 -7.60
N ASP A 3 2.36 3.35 -8.04
CA ASP A 3 3.02 2.81 -9.23
C ASP A 3 3.36 1.33 -9.08
N ARG A 4 3.92 0.94 -7.93
CA ARG A 4 4.23 -0.47 -7.62
C ARG A 4 2.98 -1.36 -7.57
N LEU A 5 1.88 -0.85 -7.01
CA LEU A 5 0.59 -1.57 -7.01
C LEU A 5 0.02 -1.75 -8.43
N LEU A 6 0.26 -0.80 -9.33
CA LEU A 6 -0.15 -0.88 -10.74
C LEU A 6 0.74 -1.86 -11.52
N GLU A 7 2.06 -1.79 -11.34
CA GLU A 7 3.03 -2.69 -11.98
C GLU A 7 2.71 -4.16 -11.70
N TRP A 8 2.34 -4.48 -10.46
CA TRP A 8 1.94 -5.82 -10.04
C TRP A 8 0.46 -6.14 -10.29
N ARG A 9 -0.26 -5.26 -10.99
CA ARG A 9 -1.67 -5.41 -11.40
C ARG A 9 -2.65 -5.61 -10.24
N PHE A 10 -2.29 -5.21 -9.02
CA PHE A 10 -3.25 -5.19 -7.91
C PHE A 10 -4.29 -4.10 -8.11
N ILE A 11 -3.90 -2.98 -8.72
CA ILE A 11 -4.81 -1.88 -9.09
C ILE A 11 -4.72 -1.62 -10.59
N ASN A 12 -5.77 -1.03 -11.16
CA ASN A 12 -5.78 -0.57 -12.55
C ASN A 12 -5.51 0.95 -12.66
N ASP A 13 -5.32 1.43 -13.89
CA ASP A 13 -5.06 2.86 -14.14
C ASP A 13 -6.17 3.77 -13.63
N GLY A 14 -7.44 3.36 -13.74
CA GLY A 14 -8.59 4.11 -13.24
C GLY A 14 -8.56 4.28 -11.72
N GLU A 15 -8.21 3.22 -10.98
CA GLU A 15 -8.04 3.22 -9.53
C GLU A 15 -6.84 4.09 -9.11
N LYS A 16 -5.74 4.03 -9.86
CA LYS A 16 -4.56 4.88 -9.64
C LYS A 16 -4.88 6.36 -9.81
N GLU A 17 -5.58 6.73 -10.90
CA GLU A 17 -5.99 8.11 -11.13
C GLU A 17 -7.03 8.56 -10.10
N ALA A 18 -7.97 7.70 -9.73
CA ALA A 18 -8.93 7.98 -8.66
C ALA A 18 -8.25 8.21 -7.29
N ALA A 19 -7.12 7.56 -7.02
CA ALA A 19 -6.31 7.85 -5.83
C ALA A 19 -5.59 9.21 -5.94
N LYS A 20 -5.03 9.54 -7.11
CA LYS A 20 -4.29 10.78 -7.36
C LYS A 20 -5.16 12.04 -7.26
N THR A 21 -6.45 11.95 -7.59
CA THR A 21 -7.39 13.08 -7.48
C THR A 21 -7.81 13.39 -6.04
N LYS A 22 -7.58 12.49 -5.08
CA LYS A 22 -7.96 12.66 -3.67
C LYS A 22 -6.95 13.50 -2.88
N ARG A 23 -7.42 14.16 -1.82
CA ARG A 23 -6.58 14.83 -0.81
C ARG A 23 -5.73 13.79 -0.06
N ARG A 24 -4.65 14.21 0.60
CA ARG A 24 -3.67 13.30 1.22
C ARG A 24 -4.31 12.27 2.18
N GLU A 25 -5.20 12.73 3.03
CA GLU A 25 -5.88 11.94 4.08
C GLU A 25 -6.85 10.92 3.46
N GLU A 26 -7.69 11.42 2.53
CA GLU A 26 -8.64 10.60 1.78
C GLU A 26 -7.94 9.58 0.88
N ARG A 27 -6.80 9.95 0.30
CA ARG A 27 -5.98 9.07 -0.53
C ARG A 27 -5.43 7.90 0.29
N ALA A 28 -4.94 8.15 1.51
CA ALA A 28 -4.43 7.09 2.37
C ALA A 28 -5.54 6.07 2.69
N ARG A 29 -6.72 6.54 3.11
CA ARG A 29 -7.88 5.67 3.35
C ARG A 29 -8.29 4.90 2.09
N TYR A 30 -8.43 5.61 0.97
CA TYR A 30 -8.81 5.00 -0.30
C TYR A 30 -7.85 3.89 -0.74
N VAL A 31 -6.53 4.12 -0.65
CA VAL A 31 -5.55 3.10 -1.03
C VAL A 31 -5.65 1.89 -0.10
N ILE A 32 -5.71 2.09 1.22
CA ILE A 32 -5.83 0.98 2.19
C ILE A 32 -7.09 0.15 1.91
N ASP A 33 -8.23 0.80 1.71
CA ASP A 33 -9.50 0.12 1.42
C ASP A 33 -9.42 -0.64 0.10
N LEU A 34 -8.86 -0.01 -0.94
CA LEU A 34 -8.69 -0.63 -2.25
C LEU A 34 -7.88 -1.93 -2.15
N VAL A 35 -6.73 -1.88 -1.48
CA VAL A 35 -5.84 -3.05 -1.38
C VAL A 35 -6.48 -4.15 -0.53
N ARG A 36 -7.21 -3.77 0.53
CA ARG A 36 -8.00 -4.70 1.35
C ARG A 36 -9.08 -5.42 0.54
N HIS A 37 -9.73 -4.70 -0.39
CA HIS A 37 -10.71 -5.30 -1.30
C HIS A 37 -10.09 -6.27 -2.32
N LYS A 38 -8.83 -6.09 -2.71
CA LYS A 38 -8.13 -7.03 -3.61
C LYS A 38 -7.71 -8.32 -2.90
N GLY A 39 -7.55 -8.27 -1.58
CA GLY A 39 -7.34 -9.44 -0.73
C GLY A 39 -5.91 -9.55 -0.17
N PRO A 40 -5.63 -10.63 0.56
CA PRO A 40 -4.43 -10.74 1.40
C PRO A 40 -3.11 -10.56 0.65
N GLY A 41 -2.98 -11.10 -0.57
CA GLY A 41 -1.74 -10.97 -1.35
C GLY A 41 -1.41 -9.52 -1.71
N ALA A 42 -2.42 -8.71 -2.01
CA ALA A 42 -2.23 -7.28 -2.27
C ALA A 42 -1.85 -6.54 -0.98
N CYS A 43 -2.46 -6.90 0.15
CA CYS A 43 -2.14 -6.32 1.45
C CYS A 43 -0.70 -6.61 1.88
N SER A 44 -0.25 -7.87 1.77
CA SER A 44 1.13 -8.26 2.06
C SER A 44 2.11 -7.49 1.18
N TYR A 45 1.86 -7.42 -0.13
CA TYR A 45 2.68 -6.67 -1.05
C TYR A 45 2.75 -5.17 -0.70
N LEU A 46 1.61 -4.56 -0.34
CA LEU A 46 1.59 -3.16 0.11
C LEU A 46 2.46 -2.95 1.35
N ILE A 47 2.37 -3.85 2.34
CA ILE A 47 3.12 -3.73 3.59
C ILE A 47 4.62 -3.85 3.34
N GLU A 48 5.06 -4.84 2.56
CA GLU A 48 6.47 -5.01 2.19
C GLU A 48 7.04 -3.77 1.50
N ASN A 49 6.32 -3.27 0.48
CA ASN A 49 6.74 -2.07 -0.25
C ASN A 49 6.68 -0.80 0.61
N PHE A 50 5.73 -0.72 1.53
CA PHE A 50 5.64 0.38 2.47
C PHE A 50 6.82 0.38 3.46
N CYS A 51 7.24 -0.80 3.94
CA CYS A 51 8.43 -0.99 4.77
C CYS A 51 9.73 -0.53 4.09
N GLU A 52 9.85 -0.74 2.79
CA GLU A 52 10.99 -0.23 2.00
C GLU A 52 10.93 1.29 1.78
N LEU A 53 9.76 1.83 1.47
CA LEU A 53 9.58 3.24 1.13
C LEU A 53 9.62 4.18 2.33
N ASP A 54 9.09 3.74 3.48
CA ASP A 54 9.09 4.51 4.73
C ASP A 54 9.46 3.61 5.92
N PRO A 55 10.76 3.36 6.12
CA PRO A 55 11.28 2.58 7.23
C PRO A 55 10.86 3.11 8.61
N THR A 56 10.85 4.44 8.77
CA THR A 56 10.57 5.13 10.03
C THR A 56 9.12 4.91 10.45
N LEU A 57 8.18 5.17 9.54
CA LEU A 57 6.76 4.97 9.81
C LEU A 57 6.43 3.48 9.96
N SER A 58 7.10 2.62 9.20
CA SER A 58 6.90 1.17 9.31
C SER A 58 7.37 0.60 10.65
N GLN A 59 8.46 1.14 11.20
CA GLN A 59 8.90 0.82 12.56
C GLN A 59 7.89 1.35 13.59
N PHE A 60 7.41 2.59 13.44
CA PHE A 60 6.40 3.16 14.33
C PHE A 60 5.09 2.36 14.34
N LEU A 61 4.67 1.86 13.17
CA LEU A 61 3.48 1.02 13.02
C LEU A 61 3.72 -0.46 13.32
N ASN A 62 4.95 -0.85 13.68
CA ASN A 62 5.36 -2.24 13.93
C ASN A 62 4.98 -3.21 12.80
N LEU A 63 5.16 -2.77 11.55
CA LEU A 63 4.79 -3.54 10.35
C LEU A 63 5.85 -4.55 9.92
N ARG A 64 7.09 -4.39 10.40
CA ARG A 64 8.12 -5.41 10.19
C ARG A 64 7.76 -6.60 11.06
N THR A 65 7.38 -7.72 10.44
CA THR A 65 7.49 -9.01 11.11
C THR A 65 8.95 -9.18 11.54
N PRO A 66 9.24 -9.47 12.83
CA PRO A 66 10.60 -9.76 13.24
C PRO A 66 11.11 -10.92 12.39
N ASP A 67 12.30 -10.78 11.81
CA ASP A 67 13.04 -11.90 11.21
C ASP A 67 13.11 -13.00 12.28
N LEU A 68 12.31 -14.05 12.11
CA LEU A 68 12.51 -15.30 12.82
C LEU A 68 13.71 -15.97 12.14
N GLY A 69 14.90 -15.55 12.59
CA GLY A 69 16.15 -16.25 12.32
C GLY A 69 16.19 -17.63 12.95
#